data_AF-A0AAJ7IXH1-F1
#
_entry.id   AF-A0AAJ7IXH1-F1
#
_cell.length_a   1.000
_cell.length_b   1.000
_cell.length_c   1.000
_cell.angle_alpha   90.00
_cell.angle_beta   90.00
_cell.angle_gamma   90.00
#
_symmetry.space_group_name_H-M   'P 1'
#
loop_
_entity.id
_entity.type
_entity.pdbx_description
1 polymer ?
#
loop_
_entity_poly.entity_id
_entity_poly.type
_entity_poly.pdbx_seq_one_letter_code
_entity_poly.pdbx_strand_id
1 'polypeptide(L)'
;MSDTLYLTFTLDHRASLLLTNKPPTELQQLHVILLLLAENRLTTRRTTNARSAKMENAEGVKTFVQLYIYDLTKGLASMMSGLVIGRQVEGIWHTAIVAYGGEYFFGPSGIQTLPPGSTDLGEPQKIERIGETYLPYSVFFEYLTGLGSSTFAPGTYDIFKHNCNSFTEEVCNFLVGKGIPKYILDLPEEILQSPIGRGIAELIDGLTGNTAFIDQTFLQPRNHREVSPEFQLLNEAIEEARLNSIALEERRNEINEKLVKKLTKKDRKKKKKKEEKKQKASKDSGTSDSKSTGTSNCSHMTESESTVSVSDMQATNGESSELSPSDRVVQMEEEERKEQEEKKRRRDPPIVFKDMVDVNEDYQALTKSLEGKLNDEEKVCMTELRQYVLENEGSWALGDNFLNFVGRILYDKSLESEARVRLLNILSAAALKDDVILLLHQDRREHTIMNYAFDIDRHPQEEQLPLAQFLANMFENLSSSEWLLYISEWQHQNQNISNIRVTTKVAVHSLLSNSIDLQIRGAAIIHNLACKEKMNKSKNLRRLLPKGSISKVFDDVAVELTMALLQYFNGSPAEEQLFACMKSLARFTQISGQDVPQLIQMIGPEPNKFRGTSERIDEQIDQVNKKLR
;
A
#
# COMPACT_ATOMS: atom_id res chain seq x y z
N MET A 1 -48.16 4.13 -3.40
CA MET A 1 -47.47 5.02 -2.44
C MET A 1 -46.84 4.11 -1.41
N SER A 2 -45.69 3.57 -1.77
CA SER A 2 -44.91 2.60 -1.01
C SER A 2 -43.49 2.94 -1.44
N ASP A 3 -42.68 3.47 -0.51
CA ASP A 3 -41.21 3.56 -0.54
C ASP A 3 -40.74 4.68 0.40
N THR A 4 -40.51 4.35 1.68
CA THR A 4 -39.38 4.84 2.50
C THR A 4 -39.52 4.35 3.94
N LEU A 5 -38.87 3.23 4.27
CA LEU A 5 -38.38 2.87 5.61
C LEU A 5 -37.62 1.53 5.53
N TYR A 6 -36.46 1.57 4.88
CA TYR A 6 -35.41 0.56 5.06
C TYR A 6 -34.08 1.30 4.99
N LEU A 7 -33.63 1.82 6.14
CA LEU A 7 -32.22 2.10 6.37
C LEU A 7 -31.72 1.03 7.34
N THR A 8 -31.18 -0.05 6.77
CA THR A 8 -30.46 -1.11 7.45
C THR A 8 -29.19 -0.54 8.06
N PHE A 9 -29.19 -0.30 9.37
CA PHE A 9 -27.98 -0.28 10.18
C PHE A 9 -27.56 -1.73 10.41
N THR A 10 -26.38 -2.13 9.95
CA THR A 10 -25.74 -3.38 10.39
C THR A 10 -25.25 -3.20 11.82
N LEU A 11 -26.16 -3.44 12.77
CA LEU A 11 -25.81 -3.79 14.14
C LEU A 11 -25.13 -5.16 14.11
N ASP A 12 -23.96 -5.27 14.74
CA ASP A 12 -23.36 -6.57 15.05
C ASP A 12 -24.40 -7.45 15.77
N HIS A 13 -24.49 -8.72 15.39
CA HIS A 13 -25.53 -9.64 15.85
C HIS A 13 -25.55 -9.77 17.39
N ARG A 14 -24.42 -9.48 18.04
CA ARG A 14 -24.24 -9.44 19.51
C ARG A 14 -24.86 -8.22 20.20
N ALA A 15 -24.94 -7.05 19.55
CA ALA A 15 -25.57 -5.87 20.13
C ALA A 15 -27.11 -6.01 20.17
N SER A 16 -27.68 -6.72 19.19
CA SER A 16 -29.11 -7.03 19.16
C SER A 16 -29.54 -7.98 20.29
N LEU A 17 -28.62 -8.80 20.81
CA LEU A 17 -28.85 -9.74 21.92
C LEU A 17 -28.85 -9.06 23.29
N LEU A 18 -28.19 -7.91 23.44
CA LEU A 18 -28.21 -7.09 24.68
C LEU A 18 -29.49 -6.24 24.82
N LEU A 19 -30.26 -6.09 23.74
CA LEU A 19 -31.45 -5.24 23.66
C LEU A 19 -32.77 -6.00 23.89
N THR A 20 -32.72 -7.32 24.01
CA THR A 20 -33.90 -8.15 24.28
C THR A 20 -34.06 -8.33 25.80
N ASN A 21 -35.09 -7.70 26.39
CA ASN A 21 -35.55 -7.78 27.79
C ASN A 21 -35.12 -6.69 28.80
N LYS A 22 -34.89 -5.43 28.37
CA LYS A 22 -34.70 -4.30 29.31
C LYS A 22 -35.91 -3.36 29.36
N PRO A 23 -36.21 -2.73 30.52
CA PRO A 23 -37.33 -1.79 30.66
C PRO A 23 -37.12 -0.54 29.78
N PRO A 24 -38.20 0.16 29.38
CA PRO A 24 -38.14 1.28 28.43
C PRO A 24 -37.18 2.41 28.84
N THR A 25 -37.06 2.65 30.14
CA THR A 25 -36.15 3.63 30.74
C THR A 25 -34.67 3.26 30.57
N GLU A 26 -34.32 1.97 30.66
CA GLU A 26 -32.94 1.50 30.40
C GLU A 26 -32.62 1.48 28.91
N LEU A 27 -33.60 1.19 28.04
CA LEU A 27 -33.45 1.28 26.58
C LEU A 27 -33.20 2.73 26.12
N GLN A 28 -33.85 3.72 26.74
CA GLN A 28 -33.62 5.14 26.48
C GLN A 28 -32.22 5.59 26.94
N GLN A 29 -31.77 5.14 28.11
CA GLN A 29 -30.40 5.38 28.59
C GLN A 29 -29.35 4.73 27.68
N LEU A 30 -29.57 3.49 27.23
CA LEU A 30 -28.70 2.80 26.27
C LEU A 30 -28.64 3.50 24.90
N HIS A 31 -29.74 4.11 24.44
CA HIS A 31 -29.76 4.86 23.18
C HIS A 31 -28.97 6.16 23.27
N VAL A 32 -29.11 6.91 24.38
CA VAL A 32 -28.30 8.11 24.66
C VAL A 32 -26.82 7.76 24.78
N ILE A 33 -26.49 6.61 25.39
CA ILE A 33 -25.12 6.11 25.49
C ILE A 33 -24.57 5.67 24.14
N LEU A 34 -25.35 4.98 23.30
CA LEU A 34 -24.97 4.66 21.92
C LEU A 34 -24.74 5.90 21.06
N LEU A 35 -25.47 6.99 21.32
CA LEU A 35 -25.30 8.29 20.66
C LEU A 35 -24.08 9.06 21.18
N LEU A 36 -23.81 9.04 22.50
CA LEU A 36 -22.59 9.60 23.10
C LEU A 36 -21.33 8.82 22.67
N LEU A 37 -21.44 7.50 22.52
CA LEU A 37 -20.38 6.64 22.00
C LEU A 37 -20.22 6.72 20.48
N ALA A 38 -21.13 7.40 19.75
CA ALA A 38 -20.98 7.64 18.31
C ALA A 38 -19.81 8.60 18.01
N GLU A 39 -19.36 9.38 18.99
CA GLU A 39 -18.14 10.20 18.91
C GLU A 39 -16.88 9.32 18.71
N ASN A 40 -16.92 8.05 19.16
CA ASN A 40 -15.86 7.05 18.92
C ASN A 40 -15.92 6.41 17.51
N ARG A 41 -16.98 6.66 16.72
CA ARG A 41 -17.22 6.00 15.42
C ARG A 41 -16.97 6.90 14.20
N LEU A 42 -16.45 8.11 14.36
CA LEU A 42 -16.08 8.96 13.22
C LEU A 42 -14.99 8.24 12.40
N THR A 43 -15.39 7.65 11.28
CA THR A 43 -14.58 6.88 10.35
C THR A 43 -14.04 7.81 9.26
N THR A 44 -12.72 7.90 9.16
CA THR A 44 -12.04 8.79 8.21
C THR A 44 -12.31 8.33 6.76
N ARG A 45 -13.19 9.02 6.00
CA ARG A 45 -13.13 8.98 4.54
C ARG A 45 -11.93 9.83 4.08
N ARG A 46 -10.91 9.17 3.53
CA ARG A 46 -9.71 9.83 2.98
C ARG A 46 -10.08 10.82 1.89
N THR A 47 -9.81 12.10 2.14
CA THR A 47 -9.59 13.10 1.11
C THR A 47 -8.14 13.57 1.21
N THR A 48 -7.48 13.60 0.05
CA THR A 48 -6.06 13.86 -0.15
C THR A 48 -5.67 15.30 0.20
N ASN A 49 -4.54 15.48 0.90
CA ASN A 49 -3.87 16.75 1.20
C ASN A 49 -3.28 17.44 -0.06
N ALA A 50 -4.08 17.68 -1.09
CA ALA A 50 -3.63 18.29 -2.35
C ALA A 50 -3.53 19.83 -2.32
N ARG A 51 -3.78 20.50 -1.18
CA ARG A 51 -3.79 21.98 -1.10
C ARG A 51 -2.66 22.61 -0.26
N SER A 52 -1.92 21.84 0.53
CA SER A 52 -0.90 22.39 1.45
C SER A 52 0.31 23.00 0.71
N ALA A 53 0.65 22.53 -0.49
CA ALA A 53 1.80 23.02 -1.25
C ALA A 53 1.63 24.43 -1.87
N LYS A 54 0.46 25.07 -1.75
CA LYS A 54 0.19 26.39 -2.37
C LYS A 54 0.22 27.60 -1.43
N MET A 55 0.43 27.42 -0.13
CA MET A 55 0.32 28.53 0.86
C MET A 55 1.60 28.82 1.65
N GLU A 56 2.78 28.37 1.20
CA GLU A 56 4.06 28.60 1.89
C GLU A 56 4.70 29.98 1.67
N ASN A 57 4.09 30.90 0.90
CA ASN A 57 4.69 32.22 0.63
C ASN A 57 3.68 33.36 0.82
N ALA A 58 3.32 33.65 2.07
CA ALA A 58 2.71 34.93 2.40
C ALA A 58 2.85 35.30 3.88
N GLU A 59 4.01 35.86 4.26
CA GLU A 59 4.11 36.58 5.53
C GLU A 59 3.11 37.75 5.51
N GLY A 60 2.19 37.78 6.49
CA GLY A 60 1.19 38.85 6.66
C GLY A 60 -0.23 38.58 6.12
N VAL A 61 -0.56 37.35 5.69
CA VAL A 61 -1.94 37.04 5.23
C VAL A 61 -2.87 36.74 6.39
N LYS A 62 -3.87 37.62 6.53
CA LYS A 62 -5.01 37.50 7.44
C LYS A 62 -5.83 36.23 7.14
N THR A 63 -6.02 35.39 8.16
CA THR A 63 -6.81 34.15 8.07
C THR A 63 -8.05 34.24 8.96
N PHE A 64 -9.21 33.84 8.44
CA PHE A 64 -10.44 33.75 9.22
C PHE A 64 -10.48 32.47 10.05
N VAL A 65 -10.93 32.58 11.30
CA VAL A 65 -11.14 31.45 12.20
C VAL A 65 -12.62 31.28 12.44
N GLN A 66 -13.13 30.08 12.15
CA GLN A 66 -14.53 29.70 12.32
C GLN A 66 -14.63 28.51 13.29
N LEU A 67 -15.73 28.45 14.02
CA LEU A 67 -16.13 27.32 14.86
C LEU A 67 -17.29 26.62 14.17
N TYR A 68 -17.09 25.35 13.84
CA TYR A 68 -18.13 24.47 13.34
C TYR A 68 -18.77 23.78 14.54
N ILE A 69 -20.11 23.82 14.60
CA ILE A 69 -20.90 23.29 15.72
C ILE A 69 -21.85 22.24 15.17
N TYR A 70 -21.79 21.06 15.76
CA TYR A 70 -22.57 19.88 15.40
C TYR A 70 -23.40 19.42 16.60
N ASP A 71 -24.65 19.03 16.36
CA ASP A 71 -25.42 18.24 17.32
C ASP A 71 -25.28 16.76 16.99
N LEU A 72 -24.59 16.02 17.85
CA LEU A 72 -24.39 14.57 17.71
C LEU A 72 -25.72 13.80 17.69
N THR A 73 -26.79 14.38 18.24
CA THR A 73 -28.11 13.76 18.28
C THR A 73 -29.02 14.11 17.09
N LYS A 74 -28.56 14.99 16.19
CA LYS A 74 -29.32 15.46 15.02
C LYS A 74 -30.75 15.91 15.36
N GLY A 75 -30.89 16.65 16.46
CA GLY A 75 -32.15 17.23 16.93
C GLY A 75 -32.92 16.38 17.94
N LEU A 76 -32.49 15.14 18.23
CA LEU A 76 -33.17 14.29 19.21
C LEU A 76 -33.04 14.81 20.64
N ALA A 77 -31.90 15.40 21.02
CA ALA A 77 -31.72 16.02 22.33
C ALA A 77 -32.76 17.12 22.55
N SER A 78 -32.91 18.03 21.59
CA SER A 78 -33.92 19.09 21.62
C SER A 78 -35.36 18.58 21.78
N MET A 79 -35.67 17.38 21.29
CA MET A 79 -37.03 16.82 21.38
C MET A 79 -37.27 16.02 22.67
N MET A 80 -36.23 15.39 23.23
CA MET A 80 -36.39 14.33 24.24
C MET A 80 -35.67 14.60 25.56
N SER A 81 -34.76 15.58 25.64
CA SER A 81 -33.95 15.82 26.83
C SER A 81 -34.78 16.13 28.08
N GLY A 82 -35.90 16.84 27.93
CA GLY A 82 -36.80 17.16 29.05
C GLY A 82 -37.39 15.89 29.70
N LEU A 83 -37.64 14.86 28.89
CA LEU A 83 -38.19 13.58 29.36
C LEU A 83 -37.08 12.64 29.88
N VAL A 84 -35.89 12.67 29.26
CA VAL A 84 -34.82 11.69 29.49
C VAL A 84 -33.75 12.17 30.47
N ILE A 85 -33.45 13.47 30.50
CA ILE A 85 -32.42 14.08 31.38
C ILE A 85 -33.11 14.90 32.49
N GLY A 86 -34.42 15.12 32.38
CA GLY A 86 -35.20 15.96 33.32
C GLY A 86 -34.94 17.46 33.12
N ARG A 87 -34.22 17.84 32.07
CA ARG A 87 -33.92 19.22 31.68
C ARG A 87 -33.92 19.38 30.17
N GLN A 88 -34.36 20.54 29.70
CA GLN A 88 -34.36 20.86 28.28
C GLN A 88 -32.95 21.27 27.85
N VAL A 89 -32.40 20.56 26.85
CA VAL A 89 -31.06 20.77 26.28
C VAL A 89 -31.25 20.79 24.77
N GLU A 90 -30.65 21.78 24.10
CA GLU A 90 -30.87 22.01 22.67
C GLU A 90 -30.12 21.03 21.75
N GLY A 91 -29.04 20.41 22.24
CA GLY A 91 -28.18 19.53 21.46
C GLY A 91 -27.07 18.91 22.32
N ILE A 92 -26.43 17.87 21.80
CA ILE A 92 -25.14 17.39 22.34
C ILE A 92 -24.05 17.91 21.42
N TRP A 93 -23.34 18.93 21.88
CA TRP A 93 -22.47 19.73 21.05
C TRP A 93 -21.11 19.08 20.84
N HIS A 94 -20.76 18.86 19.57
CA HIS A 94 -19.41 18.60 19.10
C HIS A 94 -18.92 19.81 18.31
N THR A 95 -17.67 20.24 18.54
CA THR A 95 -17.11 21.41 17.86
C THR A 95 -15.77 21.14 17.20
N ALA A 96 -15.51 21.89 16.12
CA ALA A 96 -14.25 21.88 15.39
C ALA A 96 -13.82 23.31 14.99
N ILE A 97 -12.52 23.56 14.94
CA ILE A 97 -11.94 24.82 14.45
C ILE A 97 -11.69 24.71 12.96
N VAL A 98 -12.15 25.70 12.19
CA VAL A 98 -11.83 25.83 10.77
C VAL A 98 -10.94 27.04 10.55
N ALA A 99 -9.69 26.77 10.13
CA ALA A 99 -8.68 27.77 9.80
C ALA A 99 -7.70 27.21 8.76
N TYR A 100 -7.07 28.07 7.96
CA TYR A 100 -6.09 27.67 6.94
C TYR A 100 -6.57 26.56 5.98
N GLY A 101 -7.88 26.50 5.73
CA GLY A 101 -8.50 25.51 4.84
C GLY A 101 -8.63 24.10 5.42
N GLY A 102 -8.38 23.92 6.72
CA GLY A 102 -8.60 22.66 7.45
C GLY A 102 -9.58 22.83 8.60
N GLU A 103 -10.25 21.74 8.97
CA GLU A 103 -11.10 21.54 10.13
C GLU A 103 -10.37 20.67 11.15
N TYR A 104 -10.25 21.14 12.39
CA TYR A 104 -9.46 20.55 13.47
C TYR A 104 -10.35 20.26 14.67
N PHE A 105 -10.31 19.03 15.18
CA PHE A 105 -11.07 18.62 16.37
C PHE A 105 -10.29 17.58 17.17
N PHE A 106 -10.65 17.38 18.44
CA PHE A 106 -10.04 16.38 19.32
C PHE A 106 -11.00 15.22 19.57
N GLY A 107 -10.47 14.00 19.52
CA GLY A 107 -11.19 12.78 19.83
C GLY A 107 -10.32 11.77 20.57
N PRO A 108 -10.81 10.54 20.80
CA PRO A 108 -10.07 9.47 21.50
C PRO A 108 -8.71 9.15 20.87
N SER A 109 -8.62 9.34 19.56
CA SER A 109 -7.44 9.12 18.73
C SER A 109 -6.44 10.28 18.75
N GLY A 110 -6.70 11.37 19.49
CA GLY A 110 -5.90 12.59 19.47
C GLY A 110 -6.52 13.69 18.59
N ILE A 111 -5.72 14.70 18.26
CA ILE A 111 -6.11 15.79 17.36
C ILE A 111 -6.23 15.26 15.93
N GLN A 112 -7.35 15.55 15.27
CA GLN A 112 -7.65 15.14 13.91
C GLN A 112 -7.79 16.36 13.00
N THR A 113 -7.53 16.18 11.71
CA THR A 113 -7.64 17.24 10.70
C THR A 113 -8.28 16.71 9.43
N LEU A 114 -9.28 17.44 8.93
CA LEU A 114 -10.03 17.12 7.72
C LEU A 114 -10.31 18.38 6.89
N PRO A 115 -10.69 18.27 5.60
CA PRO A 115 -11.31 19.39 4.91
C PRO A 115 -12.62 19.83 5.61
N PRO A 116 -12.94 21.14 5.63
CA PRO A 116 -14.15 21.63 6.26
C PRO A 116 -15.43 20.95 5.76
N GLY A 117 -16.26 20.46 6.67
CA GLY A 117 -17.54 19.80 6.39
C GLY A 117 -17.42 18.36 5.90
N SER A 118 -16.22 17.75 5.97
CA SER A 118 -15.99 16.39 5.50
C SER A 118 -15.99 15.32 6.59
N THR A 119 -16.43 15.68 7.81
CA THR A 119 -16.67 14.72 8.89
C THR A 119 -17.88 13.83 8.55
N ASP A 120 -17.96 12.64 9.15
CA ASP A 120 -19.13 11.75 9.02
C ASP A 120 -20.42 12.35 9.62
N LEU A 121 -20.31 13.45 10.37
CA LEU A 121 -21.43 14.23 10.87
C LEU A 121 -22.12 15.01 9.75
N GLY A 122 -21.45 15.22 8.61
CA GLY A 122 -21.93 15.99 7.47
C GLY A 122 -21.67 17.49 7.64
N GLU A 123 -22.59 18.30 7.14
CA GLU A 123 -22.51 19.76 7.26
C GLU A 123 -22.76 20.20 8.71
N PRO A 124 -22.01 21.20 9.23
CA PRO A 124 -22.23 21.73 10.57
C PRO A 124 -23.62 22.36 10.69
N GLN A 125 -24.27 22.15 11.82
CA GLN A 125 -25.57 22.76 12.12
C GLN A 125 -25.45 24.28 12.24
N LYS A 126 -24.32 24.75 12.78
CA LYS A 126 -24.03 26.17 12.92
C LYS A 126 -22.56 26.44 12.66
N ILE A 127 -22.27 27.50 11.90
CA ILE A 127 -20.92 28.01 11.68
C ILE A 127 -20.84 29.38 12.34
N GLU A 128 -20.00 29.51 13.37
CA GLU A 128 -19.75 30.78 14.05
C GLU A 128 -18.39 31.33 13.65
N ARG A 129 -18.34 32.61 13.28
CA ARG A 129 -17.07 33.29 12.97
C ARG A 129 -16.49 33.88 14.25
N ILE A 130 -15.46 33.23 14.78
CA ILE A 130 -14.86 33.60 16.07
C ILE A 130 -13.93 34.82 15.93
N GLY A 131 -13.16 34.88 14.84
CA GLY A 131 -12.25 36.01 14.63
C GLY A 131 -11.34 35.89 13.43
N GLU A 132 -10.22 36.60 13.53
CA GLU A 132 -9.18 36.72 12.53
C GLU A 132 -7.82 36.53 13.20
N THR A 133 -6.96 35.72 12.60
CA THR A 133 -5.60 35.49 13.07
C THR A 133 -4.60 35.90 12.00
N TYR A 134 -3.44 36.37 12.46
CA TYR A 134 -2.29 36.72 11.61
C TYR A 134 -1.14 35.74 11.80
N LEU A 135 -1.34 34.68 12.58
CA LEU A 135 -0.34 33.64 12.77
C LEU A 135 -0.07 32.93 11.44
N PRO A 136 1.20 32.65 11.10
CA PRO A 136 1.52 31.77 10.00
C PRO A 136 1.00 30.36 10.28
N TYR A 137 0.60 29.65 9.22
CA TYR A 137 0.16 28.26 9.34
C TYR A 137 1.21 27.37 10.01
N SER A 138 2.50 27.60 9.76
CA SER A 138 3.59 26.85 10.40
C SER A 138 3.59 26.97 11.93
N VAL A 139 3.33 28.17 12.47
CA VAL A 139 3.25 28.41 13.91
C VAL A 139 2.02 27.74 14.50
N PHE A 140 0.90 27.81 13.79
CA PHE A 140 -0.33 27.12 14.19
C PHE A 140 -0.15 25.59 14.17
N PHE A 141 0.49 25.03 13.15
CA PHE A 141 0.77 23.61 13.03
C PHE A 141 1.72 23.12 14.12
N GLU A 142 2.77 23.87 14.43
CA GLU A 142 3.69 23.56 15.53
C GLU A 142 2.96 23.58 16.88
N TYR A 143 2.09 24.57 17.11
CA TYR A 143 1.26 24.64 18.31
C TYR A 143 0.32 23.42 18.44
N LEU A 144 -0.39 23.06 17.37
CA LEU A 144 -1.24 21.86 17.35
C LEU A 144 -0.44 20.57 17.58
N THR A 145 0.74 20.45 17.00
CA THR A 145 1.64 19.30 17.20
C THR A 145 2.07 19.23 18.67
N GLY A 146 2.42 20.37 19.27
CA GLY A 146 2.74 20.48 20.69
C GLY A 146 1.58 20.01 21.57
N LEU A 147 0.36 20.49 21.32
CA LEU A 147 -0.85 20.05 22.02
C LEU A 147 -1.09 18.54 21.85
N GLY A 148 -0.94 18.01 20.64
CA GLY A 148 -1.14 16.59 20.31
C GLY A 148 -0.09 15.66 20.91
N SER A 149 1.06 16.18 21.32
CA SER A 149 2.09 15.43 22.05
C SER A 149 1.97 15.53 23.57
N SER A 150 1.09 16.41 24.07
CA SER A 150 0.96 16.73 25.49
C SER A 150 -0.49 16.67 25.96
N THR A 151 -1.14 17.82 26.17
CA THR A 151 -2.47 17.95 26.79
C THR A 151 -3.56 17.24 25.99
N PHE A 152 -3.45 17.19 24.66
CA PHE A 152 -4.42 16.58 23.75
C PHE A 152 -3.84 15.35 23.02
N ALA A 153 -3.02 14.58 23.73
CA ALA A 153 -2.45 13.34 23.24
C ALA A 153 -3.49 12.20 23.13
N PRO A 154 -3.25 11.18 22.28
CA PRO A 154 -4.10 10.00 22.24
C PRO A 154 -4.23 9.35 23.62
N GLY A 155 -5.45 9.00 24.02
CA GLY A 155 -5.74 8.43 25.34
C GLY A 155 -5.97 9.43 26.47
N THR A 156 -5.84 10.75 26.25
CA THR A 156 -6.22 11.77 27.26
C THR A 156 -7.68 12.22 27.13
N TYR A 157 -8.43 11.69 26.15
CA TYR A 157 -9.81 12.06 25.88
C TYR A 157 -10.77 11.59 26.98
N ASP A 158 -11.57 12.52 27.50
CA ASP A 158 -12.65 12.27 28.45
C ASP A 158 -13.90 13.02 27.96
N ILE A 159 -15.00 12.28 27.74
CA ILE A 159 -16.25 12.81 27.17
C ILE A 159 -16.79 14.00 27.97
N PHE A 160 -16.58 14.06 29.29
CA PHE A 160 -17.11 15.11 30.15
C PHE A 160 -16.10 16.19 30.52
N LYS A 161 -14.84 15.81 30.74
CA LYS A 161 -13.82 16.71 31.33
C LYS A 161 -12.80 17.21 30.32
N HIS A 162 -12.52 16.45 29.26
CA HIS A 162 -11.44 16.74 28.33
C HIS A 162 -11.77 16.24 26.92
N ASN A 163 -12.65 16.97 26.24
CA ASN A 163 -13.28 16.56 24.98
C ASN A 163 -12.99 17.52 23.82
N CYS A 164 -13.69 17.34 22.70
CA CYS A 164 -13.59 18.21 21.52
C CYS A 164 -13.81 19.70 21.84
N ASN A 165 -14.69 20.04 22.78
CA ASN A 165 -15.02 21.42 23.16
C ASN A 165 -13.91 22.06 24.01
N SER A 166 -13.25 21.28 24.89
CA SER A 166 -12.06 21.72 25.63
C SER A 166 -10.91 22.05 24.66
N PHE A 167 -10.78 21.28 23.59
CA PHE A 167 -9.79 21.51 22.54
C PHE A 167 -10.08 22.77 21.72
N THR A 168 -11.32 22.94 21.24
CA THR A 168 -11.67 24.12 20.44
C THR A 168 -11.61 25.40 21.27
N GLU A 169 -11.86 25.36 22.58
CA GLU A 169 -11.61 26.46 23.52
C GLU A 169 -10.13 26.87 23.54
N GLU A 170 -9.23 25.91 23.79
CA GLU A 170 -7.79 26.15 23.87
C GLU A 170 -7.24 26.72 22.56
N VAL A 171 -7.65 26.13 21.43
CA VAL A 171 -7.21 26.57 20.09
C VAL A 171 -7.79 27.91 19.70
N CYS A 172 -9.05 28.20 20.01
CA CYS A 172 -9.64 29.52 19.79
C CYS A 172 -8.91 30.60 20.58
N ASN A 173 -8.59 30.34 21.85
CA ASN A 173 -7.83 31.28 22.69
C ASN A 173 -6.44 31.55 22.11
N PHE A 174 -5.74 30.52 21.64
CA PHE A 174 -4.43 30.69 20.99
C PHE A 174 -4.52 31.51 19.69
N LEU A 175 -5.49 31.21 18.82
CA LEU A 175 -5.56 31.83 17.50
C LEU A 175 -6.06 33.28 17.53
N VAL A 176 -7.04 33.58 18.38
CA VAL A 176 -7.79 34.85 18.36
C VAL A 176 -8.03 35.47 19.73
N GLY A 177 -7.57 34.85 20.82
CA GLY A 177 -7.69 35.38 22.19
C GLY A 177 -9.12 35.41 22.72
N LYS A 178 -10.01 34.58 22.19
CA LYS A 178 -11.41 34.46 22.60
C LYS A 178 -11.79 33.00 22.73
N GLY A 179 -12.57 32.65 23.75
CA GLY A 179 -13.13 31.32 23.91
C GLY A 179 -14.34 31.06 23.00
N ILE A 180 -14.79 29.81 22.99
CA ILE A 180 -16.03 29.35 22.36
C ILE A 180 -17.26 29.71 23.22
N PRO A 181 -18.49 29.62 22.69
CA PRO A 181 -19.69 29.95 23.46
C PRO A 181 -19.86 29.10 24.72
N LYS A 182 -20.14 29.74 25.85
CA LYS A 182 -20.26 29.09 27.16
C LYS A 182 -21.31 27.97 27.23
N TYR A 183 -22.43 28.11 26.52
CA TYR A 183 -23.47 27.07 26.49
C TYR A 183 -22.98 25.73 25.92
N ILE A 184 -21.86 25.72 25.20
CA ILE A 184 -21.19 24.49 24.72
C ILE A 184 -20.28 23.91 25.80
N LEU A 185 -19.52 24.76 26.50
CA LEU A 185 -18.58 24.36 27.55
C LEU A 185 -19.27 23.92 28.85
N ASP A 186 -20.40 24.53 29.18
CA ASP A 186 -21.14 24.27 30.42
C ASP A 186 -22.02 23.01 30.29
N LEU A 187 -22.27 22.52 29.07
CA LEU A 187 -23.16 21.39 28.78
C LEU A 187 -22.80 20.09 29.55
N PRO A 188 -21.52 19.64 29.61
CA PRO A 188 -21.16 18.45 30.38
C PRO A 188 -21.52 18.57 31.86
N GLU A 189 -21.32 19.75 32.46
CA GLU A 189 -21.64 19.99 33.86
C GLU A 189 -23.16 19.99 34.08
N GLU A 190 -23.93 20.60 33.17
CA GLU A 190 -25.39 20.56 33.22
C GLU A 190 -25.95 19.13 33.16
N ILE A 191 -25.34 18.25 32.36
CA ILE A 191 -25.70 16.83 32.27
C ILE A 191 -25.36 16.11 33.57
N LEU A 192 -24.14 16.26 34.10
CA LEU A 192 -23.67 15.60 35.33
C LEU A 192 -24.43 16.04 36.60
N GLN A 193 -24.95 17.27 36.61
CA GLN A 193 -25.79 17.78 37.69
C GLN A 193 -27.20 17.15 37.68
N SER A 194 -27.63 16.49 36.59
CA SER A 194 -28.91 15.80 36.52
C SER A 194 -28.88 14.45 37.26
N PRO A 195 -30.01 13.99 37.85
CA PRO A 195 -30.08 12.69 38.54
C PRO A 195 -29.70 11.50 37.65
N ILE A 196 -29.95 11.61 36.34
CA ILE A 196 -29.66 10.57 35.35
C ILE A 196 -28.21 10.66 34.85
N GLY A 197 -27.63 11.87 34.78
CA GLY A 197 -26.25 12.07 34.35
C GLY A 197 -25.21 11.41 35.23
N ARG A 198 -25.45 11.30 36.55
CA ARG A 198 -24.56 10.54 37.46
C ARG A 198 -24.53 9.05 37.15
N GLY A 199 -25.69 8.46 36.83
CA GLY A 199 -25.77 7.05 36.43
C GLY A 199 -25.18 6.80 35.03
N ILE A 200 -25.29 7.77 34.12
CA ILE A 200 -24.64 7.71 32.80
C ILE A 200 -23.12 7.83 32.93
N ALA A 201 -22.61 8.70 33.80
CA ALA A 201 -21.18 8.84 34.06
C ALA A 201 -20.58 7.53 34.60
N GLU A 202 -21.23 6.88 35.58
CA GLU A 202 -20.80 5.59 36.12
C GLU A 202 -20.86 4.45 35.09
N LEU A 203 -21.84 4.48 34.17
CA LEU A 203 -21.96 3.49 33.11
C LEU A 203 -20.96 3.73 31.97
N ILE A 204 -20.64 4.99 31.65
CA ILE A 204 -19.59 5.35 30.69
C ILE A 204 -18.22 5.00 31.30
N ASP A 205 -17.95 5.37 32.55
CA ASP A 205 -16.74 4.99 33.29
C ASP A 205 -16.62 3.47 33.46
N GLY A 206 -17.74 2.75 33.58
CA GLY A 206 -17.79 1.30 33.57
C GLY A 206 -17.55 0.68 32.19
N LEU A 207 -18.01 1.32 31.12
CA LEU A 207 -17.76 0.89 29.73
C LEU A 207 -16.36 1.26 29.23
N THR A 208 -15.76 2.32 29.78
CA THR A 208 -14.37 2.72 29.52
C THR A 208 -13.38 2.02 30.48
N GLY A 209 -13.82 1.67 31.70
CA GLY A 209 -13.03 1.03 32.77
C GLY A 209 -13.11 -0.51 32.87
N ASN A 210 -14.18 -1.17 32.40
CA ASN A 210 -14.24 -2.64 32.20
C ASN A 210 -13.93 -3.03 30.74
N THR A 211 -12.92 -2.40 30.18
CA THR A 211 -12.30 -2.75 28.89
C THR A 211 -11.40 -3.98 29.04
N ALA A 212 -11.91 -5.06 29.65
CA ALA A 212 -11.28 -6.40 29.66
C ALA A 212 -12.20 -7.50 29.06
N PHE A 213 -13.46 -7.19 28.74
CA PHE A 213 -14.40 -8.13 28.10
C PHE A 213 -15.07 -7.59 26.82
N ILE A 214 -14.81 -6.33 26.46
CA ILE A 214 -14.99 -5.78 25.09
C ILE A 214 -13.60 -5.56 24.43
N ASP A 215 -12.58 -6.18 25.03
CA ASP A 215 -11.14 -5.96 24.82
C ASP A 215 -10.48 -7.03 23.93
N GLN A 216 -11.20 -7.53 22.92
CA GLN A 216 -10.62 -8.44 21.92
C GLN A 216 -10.70 -7.92 20.49
N THR A 217 -11.09 -6.66 20.29
CA THR A 217 -11.17 -6.08 18.94
C THR A 217 -10.52 -4.71 18.78
N PHE A 218 -10.21 -3.96 19.84
CA PHE A 218 -9.67 -2.61 19.69
C PHE A 218 -8.78 -2.16 20.85
N LEU A 219 -7.66 -2.87 21.07
CA LEU A 219 -6.43 -2.31 21.67
C LEU A 219 -5.22 -2.89 20.94
N GLN A 220 -4.90 -2.33 19.78
CA GLN A 220 -3.49 -2.06 19.49
C GLN A 220 -3.22 -0.61 19.92
N PRO A 221 -2.06 -0.31 20.53
CA PRO A 221 -1.62 1.06 20.66
C PRO A 221 -1.50 1.64 19.25
N ARG A 222 -2.51 2.41 18.82
CA ARG A 222 -2.49 3.15 17.57
C ARG A 222 -1.55 4.34 17.74
N ASN A 223 -0.25 4.05 17.66
CA ASN A 223 0.75 5.03 17.28
C ASN A 223 0.25 5.69 16.00
N HIS A 224 -0.12 6.97 16.09
CA HIS A 224 -0.45 7.78 14.93
C HIS A 224 0.80 7.87 14.05
N ARG A 225 0.80 7.04 12.99
CA ARG A 225 1.71 7.17 11.85
C ARG A 225 1.36 8.44 11.11
N GLU A 226 2.27 9.42 11.05
CA GLU A 226 2.21 10.42 10.00
C GLU A 226 2.27 9.74 8.63
N VAL A 227 1.47 10.23 7.69
CA VAL A 227 1.50 9.75 6.31
C VAL A 227 2.76 10.27 5.64
N SER A 228 3.76 9.40 5.48
CA SER A 228 5.00 9.70 4.76
C SER A 228 4.71 10.32 3.38
N PRO A 229 5.44 11.37 2.94
CA PRO A 229 5.36 11.89 1.57
C PRO A 229 5.53 10.82 0.48
N GLU A 230 6.23 9.73 0.80
CA GLU A 230 6.42 8.56 -0.06
C GLU A 230 5.12 7.74 -0.24
N PHE A 231 4.22 7.75 0.74
CA PHE A 231 2.89 7.14 0.66
C PHE A 231 1.98 7.85 -0.35
N GLN A 232 2.12 9.17 -0.48
CA GLN A 232 1.32 9.95 -1.42
C GLN A 232 1.76 9.70 -2.85
N LEU A 233 3.08 9.75 -3.11
CA LEU A 233 3.66 9.43 -4.42
C LEU A 233 3.36 7.99 -4.86
N LEU A 234 3.37 7.05 -3.92
CA LEU A 234 3.07 5.66 -4.24
C LEU A 234 1.58 5.44 -4.53
N ASN A 235 0.66 6.07 -3.79
CA ASN A 235 -0.77 5.96 -4.10
C ASN A 235 -1.11 6.63 -5.44
N GLU A 236 -0.41 7.70 -5.81
CA GLU A 236 -0.56 8.35 -7.10
C GLU A 236 -0.10 7.42 -8.23
N ALA A 237 1.05 6.76 -8.08
CA ALA A 237 1.53 5.73 -9.00
C ALA A 237 0.61 4.49 -9.07
N ILE A 238 -0.07 4.12 -7.96
CA ILE A 238 -1.05 3.02 -7.94
C ILE A 238 -2.30 3.39 -8.72
N GLU A 239 -2.87 4.58 -8.49
CA GLU A 239 -4.04 5.01 -9.24
C GLU A 239 -3.73 5.18 -10.72
N GLU A 240 -2.52 5.66 -11.04
CA GLU A 240 -2.03 5.71 -12.41
C GLU A 240 -1.91 4.31 -13.03
N ALA A 241 -1.31 3.34 -12.33
CA ALA A 241 -1.24 1.95 -12.77
C ALA A 241 -2.64 1.30 -12.91
N ARG A 242 -3.59 1.65 -12.04
CA ARG A 242 -4.98 1.14 -12.06
C ARG A 242 -5.78 1.73 -13.22
N LEU A 243 -5.59 3.00 -13.52
CA LEU A 243 -6.20 3.64 -14.68
C LEU A 243 -5.60 3.11 -15.98
N ASN A 244 -4.29 2.86 -15.98
CA ASN A 244 -3.58 2.29 -17.11
C ASN A 244 -4.03 0.85 -17.40
N SER A 245 -4.24 0.02 -16.36
CA SER A 245 -4.77 -1.34 -16.54
C SER A 245 -6.21 -1.37 -17.09
N ILE A 246 -7.08 -0.48 -16.61
CA ILE A 246 -8.45 -0.31 -17.15
C ILE A 246 -8.40 0.14 -18.62
N ALA A 247 -7.53 1.09 -18.96
CA ALA A 247 -7.37 1.57 -20.34
C ALA A 247 -6.83 0.48 -21.29
N LEU A 248 -5.90 -0.36 -20.82
CA LEU A 248 -5.40 -1.52 -21.57
C LEU A 248 -6.49 -2.56 -21.85
N GLU A 249 -7.40 -2.77 -20.90
CA GLU A 249 -8.53 -3.69 -21.04
C GLU A 249 -9.55 -3.19 -22.08
N GLU A 250 -9.90 -1.89 -22.03
CA GLU A 250 -10.76 -1.27 -23.05
C GLU A 250 -10.12 -1.36 -24.45
N ARG A 251 -8.81 -1.13 -24.58
CA ARG A 251 -8.07 -1.30 -25.84
C ARG A 251 -8.04 -2.75 -26.33
N ARG A 252 -7.83 -3.73 -25.44
CA ARG A 252 -7.85 -5.16 -25.79
C ARG A 252 -9.24 -5.56 -26.32
N ASN A 253 -10.30 -5.06 -25.68
CA ASN A 253 -11.68 -5.26 -26.10
C ASN A 253 -11.98 -4.63 -27.46
N GLU A 254 -11.50 -3.41 -27.73
CA GLU A 254 -11.63 -2.79 -29.05
C GLU A 254 -10.90 -3.55 -30.16
N ILE A 255 -9.67 -4.00 -29.90
CA ILE A 255 -8.88 -4.77 -30.87
C ILE A 255 -9.59 -6.09 -31.17
N ASN A 256 -10.11 -6.76 -30.15
CA ASN A 256 -10.85 -8.01 -30.30
C ASN A 256 -12.15 -7.79 -31.09
N GLU A 257 -12.87 -6.70 -30.83
CA GLU A 257 -14.08 -6.34 -31.60
C GLU A 257 -13.74 -6.01 -33.07
N LYS A 258 -12.63 -5.32 -33.34
CA LYS A 258 -12.12 -5.03 -34.70
C LYS A 258 -11.70 -6.32 -35.42
N LEU A 259 -11.08 -7.27 -34.71
CA LEU A 259 -10.74 -8.60 -35.24
C LEU A 259 -11.99 -9.41 -35.57
N VAL A 260 -12.99 -9.45 -34.69
CA VAL A 260 -14.29 -10.10 -34.93
C VAL A 260 -15.01 -9.45 -36.12
N LYS A 261 -15.02 -8.12 -36.23
CA LYS A 261 -15.58 -7.39 -37.38
C LYS A 261 -14.83 -7.69 -38.69
N LYS A 262 -13.50 -7.84 -38.65
CA LYS A 262 -12.71 -8.25 -39.83
C LYS A 262 -12.98 -9.70 -40.23
N LEU A 263 -13.07 -10.62 -39.25
CA LEU A 263 -13.37 -12.04 -39.49
C LEU A 263 -14.78 -12.22 -40.06
N THR A 264 -15.79 -11.59 -39.46
CA THR A 264 -17.17 -11.62 -39.95
C THR A 264 -17.33 -11.00 -41.34
N LYS A 265 -16.60 -9.91 -41.67
CA LYS A 265 -16.55 -9.35 -43.03
C LYS A 265 -15.87 -10.31 -44.02
N LYS A 266 -14.78 -10.98 -43.61
CA LYS A 266 -14.07 -11.97 -44.44
C LYS A 266 -14.96 -13.18 -44.72
N ASP A 267 -15.74 -13.64 -43.74
CA ASP A 267 -16.68 -14.75 -43.89
C ASP A 267 -17.90 -14.38 -44.73
N ARG A 268 -18.46 -13.17 -44.56
CA ARG A 268 -19.48 -12.62 -45.46
C ARG A 268 -19.00 -12.53 -46.91
N LYS A 269 -17.75 -12.09 -47.13
CA LYS A 269 -17.13 -11.98 -48.47
C LYS A 269 -16.86 -13.37 -49.08
N LYS A 270 -16.47 -14.36 -48.27
CA LYS A 270 -16.35 -15.76 -48.69
C LYS A 270 -17.71 -16.37 -49.06
N LYS A 271 -18.77 -16.10 -48.26
CA LYS A 271 -20.13 -16.59 -48.52
C LYS A 271 -20.71 -15.99 -49.80
N LYS A 272 -20.53 -14.68 -50.03
CA LYS A 272 -20.93 -13.98 -51.26
C LYS A 272 -20.19 -14.49 -52.51
N LYS A 273 -18.86 -14.72 -52.41
CA LYS A 273 -18.09 -15.37 -53.49
C LYS A 273 -18.53 -16.81 -53.78
N LYS A 274 -19.01 -17.55 -52.76
CA LYS A 274 -19.50 -18.93 -52.90
C LYS A 274 -20.89 -18.96 -53.56
N GLU A 275 -21.74 -17.97 -53.29
CA GLU A 275 -23.03 -17.75 -53.96
C GLU A 275 -22.86 -17.29 -55.41
N GLU A 276 -21.92 -16.37 -55.69
CA GLU A 276 -21.57 -15.95 -57.05
C GLU A 276 -20.98 -17.10 -57.89
N LYS A 277 -20.16 -17.98 -57.29
CA LYS A 277 -19.69 -19.22 -57.94
C LYS A 277 -20.82 -20.22 -58.21
N LYS A 278 -21.82 -20.31 -57.33
CA LYS A 278 -23.02 -21.15 -57.54
C LYS A 278 -23.91 -20.62 -58.67
N GLN A 279 -24.04 -19.30 -58.78
CA GLN A 279 -24.81 -18.66 -59.86
C GLN A 279 -24.07 -18.68 -61.23
N LYS A 280 -22.73 -18.67 -61.23
CA LYS A 280 -21.94 -18.89 -62.45
C LYS A 280 -21.94 -20.36 -62.91
N ALA A 281 -21.93 -21.32 -61.98
CA ALA A 281 -22.02 -22.74 -62.31
C ALA A 281 -23.41 -23.15 -62.85
N SER A 282 -24.48 -22.41 -62.53
CA SER A 282 -25.81 -22.60 -63.14
C SER A 282 -25.97 -21.91 -64.51
N LYS A 283 -24.94 -21.20 -65.00
CA LYS A 283 -24.99 -20.45 -66.27
C LYS A 283 -23.98 -20.95 -67.32
N ASP A 284 -23.19 -21.97 -66.98
CA ASP A 284 -22.17 -22.55 -67.84
C ASP A 284 -22.22 -24.09 -67.74
N SER A 285 -23.31 -24.65 -68.25
CA SER A 285 -23.43 -26.07 -68.60
C SER A 285 -23.81 -26.17 -70.08
N GLY A 286 -22.88 -25.74 -70.92
CA GLY A 286 -22.88 -25.98 -72.35
C GLY A 286 -21.48 -26.41 -72.79
N THR A 287 -21.40 -27.67 -73.24
CA THR A 287 -20.43 -28.18 -74.22
C THR A 287 -18.98 -28.47 -73.75
N SER A 288 -18.77 -29.76 -73.46
CA SER A 288 -17.78 -30.68 -74.07
C SER A 288 -16.26 -30.44 -73.99
N ASP A 289 -15.63 -31.44 -73.35
CA ASP A 289 -14.55 -32.29 -73.88
C ASP A 289 -13.06 -32.03 -73.62
N SER A 290 -12.46 -33.14 -73.16
CA SER A 290 -11.14 -33.70 -73.46
C SER A 290 -9.89 -33.28 -72.64
N LYS A 291 -9.56 -34.20 -71.72
CA LYS A 291 -8.24 -34.83 -71.43
C LYS A 291 -6.95 -34.05 -71.74
N SER A 292 -6.06 -33.92 -70.74
CA SER A 292 -4.89 -34.82 -70.52
C SER A 292 -3.73 -34.11 -69.80
N THR A 293 -3.19 -34.77 -68.75
CA THR A 293 -1.78 -34.87 -68.27
C THR A 293 -0.80 -33.70 -68.53
N GLY A 294 -0.01 -33.18 -67.60
CA GLY A 294 0.50 -33.66 -66.32
C GLY A 294 1.86 -32.98 -66.06
N THR A 295 2.20 -32.79 -64.77
CA THR A 295 3.55 -32.69 -64.16
C THR A 295 4.53 -31.60 -64.61
N SER A 296 4.95 -30.71 -63.70
CA SER A 296 6.18 -30.91 -62.90
C SER A 296 6.38 -29.78 -61.87
N ASN A 297 6.92 -30.16 -60.72
CA ASN A 297 7.13 -29.34 -59.52
C ASN A 297 8.49 -28.62 -59.50
N CYS A 298 8.50 -27.51 -58.74
CA CYS A 298 9.56 -27.00 -57.87
C CYS A 298 10.78 -26.25 -58.47
N SER A 299 10.91 -24.98 -58.10
CA SER A 299 12.10 -24.47 -57.38
C SER A 299 11.90 -23.02 -56.92
N HIS A 300 12.16 -22.79 -55.64
CA HIS A 300 12.27 -21.53 -54.92
C HIS A 300 13.65 -20.91 -55.16
N MET A 301 13.79 -19.59 -55.33
CA MET A 301 14.94 -18.79 -54.87
C MET A 301 14.60 -17.28 -54.82
N THR A 302 15.37 -16.62 -53.97
CA THR A 302 15.16 -15.42 -53.17
C THR A 302 15.82 -14.16 -53.77
N GLU A 303 15.66 -13.02 -53.09
CA GLU A 303 16.42 -11.75 -53.21
C GLU A 303 16.17 -10.90 -54.47
N SER A 304 16.25 -9.56 -54.51
CA SER A 304 16.39 -8.47 -53.55
C SER A 304 16.17 -7.15 -54.32
N GLU A 305 15.81 -6.09 -53.58
CA GLU A 305 16.18 -4.69 -53.80
C GLU A 305 15.74 -3.86 -55.05
N SER A 306 14.84 -2.91 -54.76
CA SER A 306 15.06 -1.45 -54.83
C SER A 306 14.88 -0.63 -56.14
N THR A 307 14.26 0.54 -55.92
CA THR A 307 14.46 1.87 -56.53
C THR A 307 13.41 2.47 -57.50
N VAL A 308 13.29 3.81 -57.35
CA VAL A 308 12.83 4.87 -58.29
C VAL A 308 11.30 5.14 -58.25
N SER A 309 10.76 6.35 -58.06
CA SER A 309 11.26 7.71 -57.80
C SER A 309 10.07 8.64 -57.50
N VAL A 310 10.36 9.76 -56.82
CA VAL A 310 9.48 10.90 -56.50
C VAL A 310 9.44 11.93 -57.64
N SER A 311 8.27 12.52 -57.95
CA SER A 311 8.06 13.89 -58.50
C SER A 311 6.57 14.27 -58.31
N ASP A 312 6.20 15.10 -57.33
CA ASP A 312 5.96 16.58 -57.39
C ASP A 312 4.69 16.99 -58.17
N MET A 313 3.76 17.88 -57.76
CA MET A 313 3.47 18.77 -56.61
C MET A 313 1.93 19.07 -56.70
N GLN A 314 1.17 19.47 -55.67
CA GLN A 314 1.18 20.82 -55.10
C GLN A 314 0.22 20.93 -53.89
N ALA A 315 0.61 21.78 -52.94
CA ALA A 315 0.13 21.89 -51.56
C ALA A 315 -1.21 22.63 -51.38
N THR A 316 -1.97 22.22 -50.35
CA THR A 316 -2.70 23.14 -49.45
C THR A 316 -2.85 22.53 -48.05
N ASN A 317 -2.35 23.29 -47.07
CA ASN A 317 -2.63 23.31 -45.63
C ASN A 317 -2.24 22.10 -44.77
N GLY A 318 -1.34 22.40 -43.83
CA GLY A 318 -0.90 21.49 -42.78
C GLY A 318 -2.04 21.10 -41.85
N GLU A 319 -2.31 19.80 -41.80
CA GLU A 319 -2.80 19.16 -40.61
C GLU A 319 -1.57 18.55 -39.93
N SER A 320 -1.16 19.17 -38.82
CA SER A 320 -0.52 18.42 -37.75
C SER A 320 -1.41 17.21 -37.48
N SER A 321 -0.95 16.02 -37.85
CA SER A 321 -1.62 14.76 -37.50
C SER A 321 -1.70 14.70 -35.99
N GLU A 322 -2.79 15.20 -35.41
CA GLU A 322 -3.08 15.08 -33.99
C GLU A 322 -3.20 13.58 -33.71
N LEU A 323 -2.20 13.04 -33.02
CA LEU A 323 -2.22 11.69 -32.49
C LEU A 323 -3.52 11.50 -31.71
N SER A 324 -4.19 10.37 -31.95
CA SER A 324 -5.41 10.02 -31.22
C SER A 324 -5.16 10.07 -29.71
N PRO A 325 -6.14 10.44 -28.87
CA PRO A 325 -6.01 10.34 -27.42
C PRO A 325 -5.50 8.96 -26.96
N SER A 326 -5.87 7.90 -27.69
CA SER A 326 -5.35 6.54 -27.47
C SER A 326 -3.86 6.40 -27.79
N ASP A 327 -3.36 7.00 -28.87
CA ASP A 327 -1.94 6.95 -29.27
C ASP A 327 -1.05 7.81 -28.33
N ARG A 328 -1.57 8.92 -27.81
CA ARG A 328 -0.85 9.78 -26.85
C ARG A 328 -0.62 9.08 -25.51
N VAL A 329 -1.59 8.31 -25.04
CA VAL A 329 -1.47 7.55 -23.79
C VAL A 329 -0.52 6.37 -23.96
N VAL A 330 -0.53 5.65 -25.11
CA VAL A 330 0.48 4.62 -25.41
C VAL A 330 1.89 5.23 -25.45
N GLN A 331 2.06 6.41 -26.04
CA GLN A 331 3.35 7.09 -26.07
C GLN A 331 3.80 7.50 -24.66
N MET A 332 2.91 8.02 -23.82
CA MET A 332 3.21 8.31 -22.41
C MET A 332 3.59 7.04 -21.63
N GLU A 333 2.86 5.94 -21.81
CA GLU A 333 3.17 4.64 -21.19
C GLU A 333 4.55 4.12 -21.63
N GLU A 334 4.86 4.20 -22.92
CA GLU A 334 6.17 3.83 -23.45
C GLU A 334 7.28 4.75 -22.94
N GLU A 335 7.01 6.05 -22.80
CA GLU A 335 7.96 7.02 -22.23
C GLU A 335 8.19 6.76 -20.74
N GLU A 336 7.15 6.51 -19.96
CA GLU A 336 7.27 6.17 -18.53
C GLU A 336 8.01 4.85 -18.34
N ARG A 337 7.67 3.82 -19.14
CA ARG A 337 8.38 2.55 -19.13
C ARG A 337 9.86 2.72 -19.51
N LYS A 338 10.16 3.53 -20.53
CA LYS A 338 11.54 3.86 -20.90
C LYS A 338 12.26 4.60 -19.76
N GLU A 339 11.60 5.52 -19.07
CA GLU A 339 12.17 6.23 -17.92
C GLU A 339 12.45 5.27 -16.75
N GLN A 340 11.53 4.35 -16.47
CA GLN A 340 11.71 3.31 -15.45
C GLN A 340 12.84 2.34 -15.82
N GLU A 341 12.92 1.90 -17.09
CA GLU A 341 14.03 1.08 -17.59
C GLU A 341 15.36 1.83 -17.53
N GLU A 342 15.37 3.13 -17.82
CA GLU A 342 16.57 3.96 -17.68
C GLU A 342 16.98 4.10 -16.20
N LYS A 343 16.03 4.28 -15.29
CA LYS A 343 16.28 4.24 -13.84
C LYS A 343 16.83 2.88 -13.40
N LYS A 344 16.29 1.77 -13.92
CA LYS A 344 16.79 0.40 -13.65
C LYS A 344 18.21 0.19 -14.19
N ARG A 345 18.58 0.82 -15.33
CA ARG A 345 19.93 0.75 -15.92
C ARG A 345 20.97 1.60 -15.19
N ARG A 346 20.57 2.65 -14.48
CA ARG A 346 21.47 3.57 -13.77
C ARG A 346 21.88 3.08 -12.37
N ARG A 347 21.14 2.15 -11.77
CA ARG A 347 21.45 1.58 -10.44
C ARG A 347 22.43 0.42 -10.53
N ASP A 348 23.10 0.14 -9.41
CA ASP A 348 23.77 -1.15 -9.18
C ASP A 348 22.71 -2.27 -9.36
N PRO A 349 22.95 -3.28 -10.24
CA PRO A 349 21.97 -4.31 -10.51
C PRO A 349 21.76 -5.20 -9.27
N PRO A 350 20.51 -5.50 -8.88
CA PRO A 350 20.24 -6.42 -7.78
C PRO A 350 20.57 -7.85 -8.19
N ILE A 351 20.93 -8.68 -7.21
CA ILE A 351 21.05 -10.13 -7.35
C ILE A 351 19.65 -10.73 -7.18
N VAL A 352 19.13 -11.34 -8.24
CA VAL A 352 17.80 -11.97 -8.30
C VAL A 352 17.89 -13.34 -8.98
N PHE A 353 16.86 -14.17 -8.79
CA PHE A 353 16.80 -15.57 -9.22
C PHE A 353 15.68 -15.77 -10.23
N LYS A 354 15.97 -15.55 -11.53
CA LYS A 354 14.97 -15.55 -12.61
C LYS A 354 14.59 -16.96 -13.09
N ASP A 355 15.57 -17.86 -13.14
CA ASP A 355 15.42 -19.16 -13.80
C ASP A 355 15.44 -20.35 -12.82
N MET A 356 15.17 -20.09 -11.54
CA MET A 356 15.22 -21.13 -10.49
C MET A 356 13.88 -21.85 -10.29
N VAL A 357 12.79 -21.35 -10.86
CA VAL A 357 11.43 -21.84 -10.64
C VAL A 357 10.76 -22.08 -11.99
N ASP A 358 10.30 -23.31 -12.23
CA ASP A 358 9.35 -23.60 -13.28
C ASP A 358 7.94 -23.40 -12.75
N VAL A 359 7.38 -22.23 -13.06
CA VAL A 359 6.06 -21.79 -12.59
C VAL A 359 4.96 -22.76 -13.01
N ASN A 360 5.07 -23.40 -14.18
CA ASN A 360 4.05 -24.33 -14.65
C ASN A 360 4.10 -25.65 -13.88
N GLU A 361 5.30 -26.18 -13.64
CA GLU A 361 5.48 -27.37 -12.81
C GLU A 361 5.04 -27.13 -11.37
N ASP A 362 5.45 -26.00 -10.75
CA ASP A 362 5.06 -25.66 -9.38
C ASP A 362 3.54 -25.41 -9.28
N TYR A 363 2.91 -24.79 -10.28
CA TYR A 363 1.45 -24.63 -10.31
C TYR A 363 0.73 -25.97 -10.35
N GLN A 364 1.16 -26.90 -11.20
CA GLN A 364 0.57 -28.24 -11.29
C GLN A 364 0.76 -29.02 -9.98
N ALA A 365 1.94 -28.95 -9.37
CA ALA A 365 2.21 -29.56 -8.09
C ALA A 365 1.36 -28.95 -6.96
N LEU A 366 1.19 -27.62 -6.95
CA LEU A 366 0.31 -26.94 -6.01
C LEU A 366 -1.13 -27.41 -6.16
N THR A 367 -1.68 -27.44 -7.38
CA THR A 367 -3.04 -27.93 -7.64
C THR A 367 -3.23 -29.36 -7.13
N LYS A 368 -2.25 -30.23 -7.37
CA LYS A 368 -2.28 -31.62 -6.89
C LYS A 368 -2.26 -31.71 -5.37
N SER A 369 -1.41 -30.93 -4.70
CA SER A 369 -1.30 -30.93 -3.23
C SER A 369 -2.57 -30.44 -2.51
N LEU A 370 -3.37 -29.62 -3.21
CA LEU A 370 -4.62 -29.01 -2.73
C LEU A 370 -5.88 -29.73 -3.23
N GLU A 371 -5.74 -30.82 -3.98
CA GLU A 371 -6.87 -31.54 -4.57
C GLU A 371 -7.87 -31.99 -3.49
N GLY A 372 -9.15 -31.62 -3.67
CA GLY A 372 -10.22 -31.93 -2.73
C GLY A 372 -10.20 -31.16 -1.41
N LYS A 373 -9.23 -30.25 -1.20
CA LYS A 373 -9.07 -29.47 0.04
C LYS A 373 -9.60 -28.03 -0.09
N LEU A 374 -9.87 -27.57 -1.31
CA LEU A 374 -10.27 -26.19 -1.61
C LEU A 374 -11.79 -25.99 -1.66
N ASN A 375 -12.25 -24.89 -1.08
CA ASN A 375 -13.61 -24.40 -1.29
C ASN A 375 -13.76 -23.70 -2.66
N ASP A 376 -14.97 -23.29 -3.03
CA ASP A 376 -15.23 -22.73 -4.36
C ASP A 376 -14.57 -21.37 -4.60
N GLU A 377 -14.42 -20.54 -3.56
CA GLU A 377 -13.71 -19.25 -3.64
C GLU A 377 -12.20 -19.45 -3.80
N GLU A 378 -11.61 -20.43 -3.12
CA GLU A 378 -10.19 -20.77 -3.21
C GLU A 378 -9.85 -21.39 -4.58
N LYS A 379 -10.78 -22.14 -5.20
CA LYS A 379 -10.63 -22.61 -6.59
C LYS A 379 -10.60 -21.45 -7.59
N VAL A 380 -11.37 -20.39 -7.34
CA VAL A 380 -11.29 -19.16 -8.14
C VAL A 380 -9.92 -18.52 -7.95
N CYS A 381 -9.43 -18.38 -6.71
CA CYS A 381 -8.08 -17.86 -6.43
C CYS A 381 -6.97 -18.69 -7.12
N MET A 382 -7.11 -20.02 -7.21
CA MET A 382 -6.19 -20.87 -7.98
C MET A 382 -6.24 -20.59 -9.48
N THR A 383 -7.41 -20.25 -10.01
CA THR A 383 -7.57 -19.91 -11.44
C THR A 383 -6.97 -18.53 -11.73
N GLU A 384 -7.24 -17.55 -10.86
CA GLU A 384 -6.66 -16.21 -10.88
C GLU A 384 -5.13 -16.24 -10.79
N LEU A 385 -4.59 -17.07 -9.89
CA LEU A 385 -3.14 -17.28 -9.77
C LEU A 385 -2.55 -17.76 -11.10
N ARG A 386 -3.22 -18.71 -11.76
CA ARG A 386 -2.78 -19.25 -13.06
C ARG A 386 -2.75 -18.16 -14.14
N GLN A 387 -3.83 -17.38 -14.24
CA GLN A 387 -3.94 -16.27 -15.18
C GLN A 387 -2.82 -15.26 -14.95
N TYR A 388 -2.59 -14.92 -13.69
CA TYR A 388 -1.54 -13.99 -13.31
C TYR A 388 -0.14 -14.50 -13.67
N VAL A 389 0.22 -15.70 -13.23
CA VAL A 389 1.60 -16.18 -13.33
C VAL A 389 1.96 -16.79 -14.68
N LEU A 390 1.05 -17.52 -15.33
CA LEU A 390 1.32 -18.21 -16.60
C LEU A 390 0.80 -17.47 -17.84
N GLU A 391 -0.36 -16.82 -17.75
CA GLU A 391 -0.98 -16.16 -18.91
C GLU A 391 -0.55 -14.69 -19.05
N ASN A 392 0.19 -14.17 -18.06
CA ASN A 392 0.62 -12.78 -17.96
C ASN A 392 -0.56 -11.80 -18.08
N GLU A 393 -1.74 -12.22 -17.61
CA GLU A 393 -2.87 -11.33 -17.42
C GLU A 393 -2.64 -10.62 -16.07
N GLY A 394 -2.59 -9.28 -16.09
CA GLY A 394 -2.03 -8.48 -14.98
C GLY A 394 -2.64 -8.75 -13.60
N SER A 395 -2.00 -8.21 -12.56
CA SER A 395 -2.34 -8.45 -11.14
C SER A 395 -3.78 -8.07 -10.71
N TRP A 396 -4.58 -7.45 -11.58
CA TRP A 396 -6.03 -7.28 -11.38
C TRP A 396 -6.76 -8.63 -11.30
N ALA A 397 -6.16 -9.69 -11.85
CA ALA A 397 -6.65 -11.04 -11.67
C ALA A 397 -6.65 -11.46 -10.19
N LEU A 398 -5.78 -10.86 -9.34
CA LEU A 398 -5.71 -11.20 -7.92
C LEU A 398 -6.77 -10.39 -7.14
N GLY A 399 -7.94 -10.97 -6.95
CA GLY A 399 -9.05 -10.35 -6.23
C GLY A 399 -8.78 -10.09 -4.74
N ASP A 400 -9.69 -9.40 -4.06
CA ASP A 400 -9.57 -9.05 -2.63
C ASP A 400 -9.35 -10.27 -1.70
N ASN A 401 -9.83 -11.44 -2.12
CA ASN A 401 -9.72 -12.69 -1.35
C ASN A 401 -8.38 -13.43 -1.57
N PHE A 402 -7.55 -13.01 -2.52
CA PHE A 402 -6.35 -13.74 -2.88
C PHE A 402 -5.35 -13.84 -1.73
N LEU A 403 -5.16 -12.77 -0.94
CA LEU A 403 -4.28 -12.84 0.25
C LEU A 403 -4.84 -13.71 1.37
N ASN A 404 -6.18 -13.78 1.51
CA ASN A 404 -6.78 -14.72 2.46
C ASN A 404 -6.49 -16.17 2.03
N PHE A 405 -6.55 -16.45 0.73
CA PHE A 405 -6.15 -17.75 0.17
C PHE A 405 -4.65 -18.04 0.39
N VAL A 406 -3.76 -17.06 0.15
CA VAL A 406 -2.32 -17.20 0.46
C VAL A 406 -2.13 -17.49 1.94
N GLY A 407 -2.74 -16.70 2.83
CA GLY A 407 -2.68 -16.91 4.28
C GLY A 407 -3.20 -18.27 4.71
N ARG A 408 -4.28 -18.75 4.09
CA ARG A 408 -4.86 -20.07 4.32
C ARG A 408 -3.87 -21.19 4.01
N ILE A 409 -3.08 -21.07 2.93
CA ILE A 409 -2.03 -22.04 2.58
C ILE A 409 -0.84 -21.94 3.56
N LEU A 410 -0.40 -20.73 3.87
CA LEU A 410 0.78 -20.49 4.70
C LEU A 410 0.59 -20.90 6.17
N TYR A 411 -0.60 -20.69 6.74
CA TYR A 411 -0.82 -20.86 8.18
C TYR A 411 -1.59 -22.12 8.57
N ASP A 412 -2.34 -22.74 7.67
CA ASP A 412 -3.05 -23.98 8.03
C ASP A 412 -2.12 -25.18 8.07
N LYS A 413 -1.95 -25.69 9.28
CA LYS A 413 -1.15 -26.88 9.58
C LYS A 413 -1.75 -28.18 9.04
N SER A 414 -3.03 -28.19 8.64
CA SER A 414 -3.64 -29.35 7.98
C SER A 414 -3.16 -29.52 6.53
N LEU A 415 -2.61 -28.46 5.93
CA LEU A 415 -2.01 -28.51 4.60
C LEU A 415 -0.54 -28.94 4.68
N GLU A 416 -0.12 -29.69 3.67
CA GLU A 416 1.24 -30.23 3.57
C GLU A 416 2.26 -29.11 3.31
N SER A 417 3.50 -29.31 3.78
CA SER A 417 4.60 -28.37 3.55
C SER A 417 4.86 -28.15 2.06
N GLU A 418 4.67 -29.19 1.25
CA GLU A 418 4.77 -29.08 -0.21
C GLU A 418 3.88 -27.97 -0.76
N ALA A 419 2.61 -27.85 -0.33
CA ALA A 419 1.72 -26.80 -0.81
C ALA A 419 2.26 -25.39 -0.53
N ARG A 420 2.87 -25.17 0.65
CA ARG A 420 3.51 -23.90 1.02
C ARG A 420 4.74 -23.62 0.17
N VAL A 421 5.59 -24.63 -0.01
CA VAL A 421 6.78 -24.53 -0.86
C VAL A 421 6.42 -24.16 -2.30
N ARG A 422 5.44 -24.87 -2.90
CA ARG A 422 4.97 -24.59 -4.27
C ARG A 422 4.38 -23.19 -4.40
N LEU A 423 3.56 -22.75 -3.44
CA LEU A 423 3.01 -21.40 -3.44
C LEU A 423 4.12 -20.35 -3.35
N LEU A 424 5.08 -20.51 -2.43
CA LEU A 424 6.19 -19.57 -2.26
C LEU A 424 7.10 -19.53 -3.50
N ASN A 425 7.34 -20.65 -4.18
CA ASN A 425 8.03 -20.69 -5.46
C ASN A 425 7.31 -19.83 -6.50
N ILE A 426 6.00 -20.04 -6.67
CA ILE A 426 5.17 -19.27 -7.60
C ILE A 426 5.21 -17.77 -7.25
N LEU A 427 5.06 -17.41 -5.97
CA LEU A 427 5.18 -16.02 -5.51
C LEU A 427 6.57 -15.44 -5.78
N SER A 428 7.63 -16.22 -5.63
CA SER A 428 9.01 -15.79 -5.93
C SER A 428 9.24 -15.49 -7.41
N ALA A 429 8.57 -16.22 -8.32
CA ALA A 429 8.56 -15.90 -9.74
C ALA A 429 7.69 -14.67 -10.03
N ALA A 430 6.54 -14.54 -9.36
CA ALA A 430 5.68 -13.37 -9.44
C ALA A 430 6.39 -12.08 -8.97
N ALA A 431 7.29 -12.16 -7.99
CA ALA A 431 8.08 -11.01 -7.50
C ALA A 431 8.95 -10.32 -8.57
N LEU A 432 9.21 -10.99 -9.70
CA LEU A 432 9.95 -10.43 -10.83
C LEU A 432 9.06 -9.57 -11.75
N LYS A 433 7.74 -9.66 -11.64
CA LYS A 433 6.79 -8.88 -12.45
C LYS A 433 6.65 -7.46 -11.92
N ASP A 434 6.52 -6.48 -12.83
CA ASP A 434 6.43 -5.05 -12.47
C ASP A 434 5.19 -4.73 -11.64
N ASP A 435 4.10 -5.46 -11.83
CA ASP A 435 2.79 -5.25 -11.20
C ASP A 435 2.61 -5.97 -9.85
N VAL A 436 3.61 -6.72 -9.38
CA VAL A 436 3.56 -7.43 -8.08
C VAL A 436 3.30 -6.48 -6.91
N ILE A 437 3.64 -5.20 -7.06
CA ILE A 437 3.37 -4.16 -6.07
C ILE A 437 1.88 -4.09 -5.68
N LEU A 438 0.97 -4.39 -6.61
CA LEU A 438 -0.47 -4.38 -6.34
C LEU A 438 -0.87 -5.47 -5.34
N LEU A 439 -0.24 -6.65 -5.39
CA LEU A 439 -0.38 -7.69 -4.37
C LEU A 439 0.19 -7.22 -3.02
N LEU A 440 1.39 -6.64 -3.02
CA LEU A 440 2.07 -6.16 -1.80
C LEU A 440 1.30 -5.03 -1.09
N HIS A 441 0.53 -4.24 -1.83
CA HIS A 441 -0.34 -3.22 -1.24
C HIS A 441 -1.49 -3.78 -0.43
N GLN A 442 -2.07 -4.90 -0.86
CA GLN A 442 -3.10 -5.60 -0.11
C GLN A 442 -2.53 -6.14 1.22
N ASP A 443 -1.26 -6.58 1.22
CA ASP A 443 -0.59 -7.13 2.40
C ASP A 443 -0.40 -6.09 3.51
N ARG A 444 -0.49 -4.79 3.20
CA ARG A 444 -0.40 -3.71 4.21
C ARG A 444 -1.50 -3.74 5.28
N ARG A 445 -2.61 -4.45 5.03
CA ARG A 445 -3.72 -4.53 5.99
C ARG A 445 -3.44 -5.56 7.09
N GLU A 446 -3.20 -6.80 6.70
CA GLU A 446 -3.07 -7.95 7.61
C GLU A 446 -1.61 -8.43 7.77
N HIS A 447 -0.69 -7.91 6.97
CA HIS A 447 0.72 -8.30 6.95
C HIS A 447 0.94 -9.81 6.86
N THR A 448 0.06 -10.52 6.13
CA THR A 448 0.05 -11.99 6.04
C THR A 448 1.40 -12.53 5.57
N ILE A 449 1.96 -11.96 4.50
CA ILE A 449 3.23 -12.39 3.93
C ILE A 449 4.38 -11.99 4.86
N MET A 450 4.38 -10.75 5.38
CA MET A 450 5.49 -10.27 6.23
C MET A 450 5.51 -10.88 7.63
N ASN A 451 4.36 -11.23 8.20
CA ASN A 451 4.28 -12.00 9.45
C ASN A 451 4.85 -13.41 9.24
N TYR A 452 4.52 -14.04 8.11
CA TYR A 452 5.09 -15.34 7.77
C TYR A 452 6.61 -15.22 7.52
N ALA A 453 7.07 -14.18 6.84
CA ALA A 453 8.49 -13.90 6.63
C ALA A 453 9.24 -13.63 7.94
N PHE A 454 8.61 -12.94 8.89
CA PHE A 454 9.18 -12.69 10.21
C PHE A 454 9.43 -14.01 10.96
N ASP A 455 8.57 -15.01 10.77
CA ASP A 455 8.66 -16.31 11.42
C ASP A 455 9.61 -17.30 10.72
N ILE A 456 10.52 -16.82 9.86
CA ILE A 456 11.45 -17.65 9.07
C ILE A 456 12.21 -18.70 9.89
N ASP A 457 12.61 -18.38 11.13
CA ASP A 457 13.33 -19.26 12.03
C ASP A 457 12.51 -20.44 12.56
N ARG A 458 11.18 -20.38 12.39
CA ARG A 458 10.23 -21.41 12.83
C ARG A 458 9.75 -22.31 11.68
N HIS A 459 10.04 -21.94 10.45
CA HIS A 459 9.61 -22.69 9.27
C HIS A 459 10.59 -23.82 8.94
N PRO A 460 10.14 -24.92 8.32
CA PRO A 460 11.02 -25.92 7.74
C PRO A 460 11.99 -25.31 6.71
N GLN A 461 13.18 -25.88 6.58
CA GLN A 461 14.22 -25.38 5.67
C GLN A 461 13.75 -25.30 4.21
N GLU A 462 12.88 -26.24 3.80
CA GLU A 462 12.25 -26.29 2.48
C GLU A 462 11.36 -25.07 2.20
N GLU A 463 10.69 -24.53 3.22
CA GLU A 463 9.84 -23.34 3.14
C GLU A 463 10.66 -22.04 3.25
N GLN A 464 11.74 -22.04 4.04
CA GLN A 464 12.65 -20.90 4.16
C GLN A 464 13.29 -20.53 2.82
N LEU A 465 13.63 -21.53 2.00
CA LEU A 465 14.33 -21.36 0.73
C LEU A 465 13.55 -20.49 -0.28
N PRO A 466 12.32 -20.83 -0.69
CA PRO A 466 11.53 -20.02 -1.61
C PRO A 466 11.06 -18.70 -0.98
N LEU A 467 10.88 -18.64 0.34
CA LEU A 467 10.59 -17.39 1.04
C LEU A 467 11.74 -16.38 0.92
N ALA A 468 12.98 -16.81 1.15
CA ALA A 468 14.16 -15.98 0.94
C ALA A 468 14.34 -15.61 -0.55
N GLN A 469 14.00 -16.53 -1.49
CA GLN A 469 13.97 -16.21 -2.92
C GLN A 469 12.99 -15.08 -3.23
N PHE A 470 11.77 -15.18 -2.70
CA PHE A 470 10.72 -14.20 -2.90
C PHE A 470 11.18 -12.80 -2.47
N LEU A 471 11.80 -12.68 -1.28
CA LEU A 471 12.35 -11.41 -0.81
C LEU A 471 13.51 -10.90 -1.67
N ALA A 472 14.41 -11.79 -2.13
CA ALA A 472 15.50 -11.39 -3.02
C ALA A 472 14.97 -10.87 -4.37
N ASN A 473 14.00 -11.58 -4.97
CA ASN A 473 13.43 -11.25 -6.27
C ASN A 473 12.63 -9.96 -6.27
N MET A 474 12.02 -9.58 -5.14
CA MET A 474 11.35 -8.28 -4.98
C MET A 474 12.29 -7.08 -5.18
N PHE A 475 13.62 -7.26 -5.19
CA PHE A 475 14.56 -6.19 -5.56
C PHE A 475 14.65 -5.89 -7.06
N GLU A 476 14.12 -6.77 -7.92
CA GLU A 476 14.07 -6.57 -9.38
C GLU A 476 13.33 -5.27 -9.73
N ASN A 477 12.25 -4.95 -9.02
CA ASN A 477 11.44 -3.78 -9.31
C ASN A 477 11.61 -2.69 -8.24
N LEU A 478 11.57 -1.42 -8.67
CA LEU A 478 11.81 -0.30 -7.77
C LEU A 478 10.74 -0.25 -6.66
N SER A 479 9.47 -0.33 -7.04
CA SER A 479 8.34 -0.20 -6.11
C SER A 479 8.29 -1.33 -5.07
N SER A 480 8.50 -2.59 -5.48
CA SER A 480 8.53 -3.74 -4.55
C SER A 480 9.74 -3.69 -3.62
N SER A 481 10.90 -3.29 -4.13
CA SER A 481 12.10 -3.11 -3.30
C SER A 481 11.96 -1.97 -2.30
N GLU A 482 11.18 -0.94 -2.62
CA GLU A 482 10.89 0.16 -1.69
C GLU A 482 9.90 -0.24 -0.62
N TRP A 483 8.88 -1.03 -0.99
CA TRP A 483 7.95 -1.63 -0.05
C TRP A 483 8.69 -2.49 1.00
N LEU A 484 9.71 -3.27 0.61
CA LEU A 484 10.52 -4.04 1.56
C LEU A 484 11.28 -3.16 2.57
N LEU A 485 11.55 -1.91 2.24
CA LEU A 485 12.30 -0.97 3.07
C LEU A 485 11.39 -0.10 3.95
N TYR A 486 10.08 -0.36 3.96
CA TYR A 486 9.14 0.41 4.76
C TYR A 486 9.42 0.27 6.25
N ILE A 487 9.53 1.43 6.90
CA ILE A 487 9.78 1.58 8.35
C ILE A 487 8.49 1.62 9.17
N SER A 488 7.34 1.66 8.52
CA SER A 488 6.05 1.70 9.19
C SER A 488 5.88 0.44 10.05
N GLU A 489 5.77 0.61 11.36
CA GLU A 489 5.77 -0.50 12.33
C GLU A 489 4.37 -1.06 12.61
N TRP A 490 4.24 -2.38 12.73
CA TRP A 490 3.04 -3.06 13.21
C TRP A 490 3.41 -4.07 14.31
N GLN A 491 2.42 -4.52 15.06
CA GLN A 491 2.59 -5.52 16.12
C GLN A 491 2.47 -6.93 15.57
N HIS A 492 3.47 -7.77 15.83
CA HIS A 492 3.42 -9.23 15.62
C HIS A 492 4.19 -9.92 16.74
N GLN A 493 3.58 -10.94 17.38
CA GLN A 493 4.17 -11.68 18.50
C GLN A 493 4.75 -10.81 19.63
N ASN A 494 4.03 -9.75 20.00
CA ASN A 494 4.41 -8.75 21.01
C ASN A 494 5.67 -7.94 20.67
N GLN A 495 6.08 -7.92 19.40
CA GLN A 495 7.17 -7.07 18.90
C GLN A 495 6.63 -6.05 17.90
N ASN A 496 7.13 -4.82 18.00
CA ASN A 496 7.00 -3.84 16.92
C ASN A 496 7.99 -4.22 15.82
N ILE A 497 7.47 -4.59 14.65
CA ILE A 497 8.26 -4.96 13.48
C ILE A 497 7.88 -4.06 12.32
N SER A 498 8.78 -3.93 11.35
CA SER A 498 8.55 -3.20 10.09
C SER A 498 9.11 -3.99 8.92
N ASN A 499 8.77 -3.63 7.68
CA ASN A 499 9.19 -4.41 6.51
C ASN A 499 10.71 -4.51 6.43
N ILE A 500 11.43 -3.42 6.73
CA ILE A 500 12.89 -3.44 6.74
C ILE A 500 13.44 -4.36 7.83
N ARG A 501 12.84 -4.39 9.02
CA ARG A 501 13.28 -5.27 10.11
C ARG A 501 13.02 -6.74 9.79
N VAL A 502 11.88 -7.05 9.17
CA VAL A 502 11.58 -8.41 8.67
C VAL A 502 12.54 -8.83 7.56
N THR A 503 12.78 -7.96 6.58
CA THR A 503 13.72 -8.21 5.47
C THR A 503 15.13 -8.44 6.01
N THR A 504 15.56 -7.65 7.00
CA THR A 504 16.84 -7.80 7.71
C THR A 504 16.91 -9.15 8.41
N LYS A 505 15.87 -9.53 9.17
CA LYS A 505 15.80 -10.83 9.86
C LYS A 505 15.93 -12.00 8.88
N VAL A 506 15.18 -11.97 7.77
CA VAL A 506 15.26 -12.99 6.71
C VAL A 506 16.67 -13.06 6.11
N ALA A 507 17.29 -11.90 5.85
CA ALA A 507 18.63 -11.82 5.28
C ALA A 507 19.69 -12.44 6.21
N VAL A 508 19.67 -12.06 7.50
CA VAL A 508 20.60 -12.57 8.53
C VAL A 508 20.41 -14.06 8.75
N HIS A 509 19.16 -14.51 8.95
CA HIS A 509 18.85 -15.93 9.17
C HIS A 509 19.28 -16.79 7.99
N SER A 510 19.03 -16.32 6.77
CA SER A 510 19.42 -17.05 5.55
C SER A 510 20.94 -17.10 5.38
N LEU A 511 21.65 -15.97 5.59
CA LEU A 511 23.11 -15.90 5.47
C LEU A 511 23.84 -16.79 6.48
N LEU A 512 23.31 -16.91 7.70
CA LEU A 512 23.91 -17.69 8.78
C LEU A 512 23.36 -19.12 8.87
N SER A 513 22.56 -19.54 7.88
CA SER A 513 22.04 -20.91 7.77
C SER A 513 23.15 -21.92 7.45
N ASN A 514 22.90 -23.20 7.76
CA ASN A 514 23.76 -24.30 7.34
C ASN A 514 23.55 -24.73 5.87
N SER A 515 22.50 -24.25 5.21
CA SER A 515 22.25 -24.54 3.78
C SER A 515 22.96 -23.52 2.90
N ILE A 516 23.76 -24.02 1.97
CA ILE A 516 24.45 -23.20 0.97
C ILE A 516 23.44 -22.41 0.13
N ASP A 517 22.33 -23.02 -0.28
CA ASP A 517 21.31 -22.32 -1.09
C ASP A 517 20.64 -21.17 -0.31
N LEU A 518 20.40 -21.35 0.99
CA LEU A 518 19.93 -20.26 1.85
C LEU A 518 20.98 -19.17 2.02
N GLN A 519 22.26 -19.54 2.19
CA GLN A 519 23.36 -18.57 2.28
C GLN A 519 23.46 -17.72 1.02
N ILE A 520 23.30 -18.32 -0.17
CA ILE A 520 23.29 -17.61 -1.46
C ILE A 520 22.17 -16.56 -1.49
N ARG A 521 20.96 -16.91 -1.01
CA ARG A 521 19.82 -15.99 -0.94
C ARG A 521 20.01 -14.90 0.10
N GLY A 522 20.53 -15.24 1.27
CA GLY A 522 20.88 -14.28 2.31
C GLY A 522 21.90 -13.26 1.82
N ALA A 523 22.98 -13.72 1.19
CA ALA A 523 23.99 -12.85 0.58
C ALA A 523 23.38 -11.92 -0.49
N ALA A 524 22.48 -12.44 -1.33
CA ALA A 524 21.76 -11.65 -2.33
C ALA A 524 20.90 -10.54 -1.68
N ILE A 525 20.12 -10.85 -0.65
CA ILE A 525 19.28 -9.86 0.05
C ILE A 525 20.16 -8.77 0.68
N ILE A 526 21.24 -9.14 1.37
CA ILE A 526 22.15 -8.18 2.01
C ILE A 526 22.82 -7.29 0.97
N HIS A 527 23.26 -7.87 -0.15
CA HIS A 527 23.79 -7.11 -1.29
C HIS A 527 22.78 -6.12 -1.84
N ASN A 528 21.54 -6.56 -2.04
CA ASN A 528 20.48 -5.72 -2.59
C ASN A 528 20.12 -4.57 -1.64
N LEU A 529 20.11 -4.82 -0.33
CA LEU A 529 19.94 -3.79 0.71
C LEU A 529 21.09 -2.77 0.69
N ALA A 530 22.34 -3.25 0.66
CA ALA A 530 23.53 -2.40 0.71
C ALA A 530 23.68 -1.54 -0.55
N CYS A 531 23.32 -2.09 -1.73
CA CYS A 531 23.41 -1.41 -3.02
C CYS A 531 22.17 -0.60 -3.38
N LYS A 532 21.12 -0.59 -2.54
CA LYS A 532 19.95 0.25 -2.77
C LYS A 532 20.33 1.72 -2.53
N GLU A 533 20.65 2.41 -3.63
CA GLU A 533 20.96 3.83 -3.60
C GLU A 533 19.73 4.70 -3.28
N LYS A 534 20.03 5.94 -2.86
CA LYS A 534 19.07 7.00 -2.55
C LYS A 534 17.99 7.14 -3.62
N MET A 535 16.74 7.26 -3.18
CA MET A 535 15.66 7.84 -3.98
C MET A 535 16.13 9.13 -4.66
N ASN A 536 15.94 9.20 -5.97
CA ASN A 536 16.19 10.38 -6.77
C ASN A 536 15.57 11.63 -6.11
N LYS A 537 16.44 12.62 -5.82
CA LYS A 537 16.23 14.09 -5.80
C LYS A 537 14.92 14.71 -5.27
N SER A 538 14.05 14.04 -4.51
CA SER A 538 13.01 14.77 -3.79
C SER A 538 13.62 15.45 -2.57
N LYS A 539 13.70 16.79 -2.58
CA LYS A 539 14.19 17.61 -1.45
C LYS A 539 13.45 17.30 -0.14
N ASN A 540 12.21 16.81 -0.24
CA ASN A 540 11.34 16.49 0.90
C ASN A 540 11.77 15.20 1.61
N LEU A 541 12.25 14.18 0.88
CA LEU A 541 12.71 12.92 1.48
C LEU A 541 14.07 13.07 2.19
N ARG A 542 14.91 14.04 1.76
CA ARG A 542 16.15 14.41 2.48
C ARG A 542 15.91 14.96 3.88
N ARG A 543 14.70 15.47 4.18
CA ARG A 543 14.38 16.02 5.51
C ARG A 543 14.04 14.93 6.53
N LEU A 544 13.62 13.75 6.08
CA LEU A 544 13.27 12.60 6.91
C LEU A 544 14.46 11.68 7.23
N LEU A 545 15.54 11.77 6.44
CA LEU A 545 16.78 11.07 6.71
C LEU A 545 17.77 11.99 7.45
N PRO A 546 18.60 11.48 8.37
CA PRO A 546 19.67 12.25 8.99
C PRO A 546 20.50 12.99 7.93
N LYS A 547 20.86 14.25 8.20
CA LYS A 547 21.65 15.07 7.27
C LYS A 547 22.94 14.33 6.89
N GLY A 548 23.09 13.97 5.62
CA GLY A 548 24.26 13.25 5.10
C GLY A 548 24.03 11.77 4.79
N SER A 549 22.90 11.17 5.17
CA SER A 549 22.60 9.75 4.92
C SER A 549 22.67 9.40 3.44
N ILE A 550 23.45 8.39 3.08
CA ILE A 550 23.67 7.96 1.68
C ILE A 550 22.75 6.80 1.25
N SER A 551 22.07 6.14 2.18
CA SER A 551 21.20 4.97 1.97
C SER A 551 19.86 5.09 2.70
N LYS A 552 18.88 4.27 2.32
CA LYS A 552 17.64 4.01 3.09
C LYS A 552 17.86 3.02 4.24
N VAL A 553 19.00 2.34 4.27
CA VAL A 553 19.40 1.48 5.38
C VAL A 553 19.89 2.38 6.52
N PHE A 554 19.28 2.23 7.69
CA PHE A 554 19.62 2.96 8.91
C PHE A 554 20.83 2.32 9.61
N ASP A 555 21.46 3.06 10.52
CA ASP A 555 22.68 2.62 11.19
C ASP A 555 22.48 1.32 11.98
N ASP A 556 21.33 1.12 12.62
CA ASP A 556 20.98 -0.10 13.35
C ASP A 556 20.92 -1.34 12.43
N VAL A 557 20.28 -1.19 11.27
CA VAL A 557 20.20 -2.25 10.26
C VAL A 557 21.58 -2.52 9.66
N ALA A 558 22.36 -1.48 9.36
CA ALA A 558 23.72 -1.64 8.82
C ALA A 558 24.64 -2.38 9.80
N VAL A 559 24.53 -2.08 11.10
CA VAL A 559 25.26 -2.76 12.18
C VAL A 559 24.87 -4.23 12.26
N GLU A 560 23.58 -4.55 12.28
CA GLU A 560 23.08 -5.92 12.36
C GLU A 560 23.52 -6.77 11.15
N LEU A 561 23.39 -6.22 9.94
CA LEU A 561 23.85 -6.88 8.72
C LEU A 561 25.37 -7.04 8.69
N THR A 562 26.12 -6.06 9.20
CA THR A 562 27.58 -6.13 9.32
C THR A 562 27.99 -7.26 10.26
N MET A 563 27.35 -7.41 11.42
CA MET A 563 27.63 -8.50 12.35
C MET A 563 27.43 -9.87 11.68
N ALA A 564 26.33 -10.03 10.93
CA ALA A 564 26.07 -11.25 10.18
C ALA A 564 27.14 -11.53 9.10
N LEU A 565 27.58 -10.50 8.37
CA LEU A 565 28.66 -10.62 7.38
C LEU A 565 29.98 -11.05 8.03
N LEU A 566 30.36 -10.43 9.15
CA LEU A 566 31.58 -10.78 9.88
C LEU A 566 31.53 -12.23 10.39
N GLN A 567 30.39 -12.67 10.90
CA GLN A 567 30.20 -14.07 11.29
C GLN A 567 30.30 -15.02 10.09
N TYR A 568 29.68 -14.68 8.96
CA TYR A 568 29.75 -15.46 7.72
C TYR A 568 31.18 -15.60 7.17
N PHE A 569 32.00 -14.56 7.29
CA PHE A 569 33.41 -14.54 6.90
C PHE A 569 34.32 -15.44 7.76
N ASN A 570 33.86 -15.95 8.89
CA ASN A 570 34.61 -17.00 9.58
C ASN A 570 34.66 -18.30 8.76
N GLY A 571 33.69 -18.52 7.87
CA GLY A 571 33.68 -19.62 6.91
C GLY A 571 34.65 -19.45 5.74
N SER A 572 34.39 -20.21 4.68
CA SER A 572 35.06 -20.11 3.37
C SER A 572 34.01 -19.96 2.26
N PRO A 573 33.42 -18.75 2.12
CA PRO A 573 32.40 -18.50 1.10
C PRO A 573 32.94 -18.72 -0.31
N ALA A 574 32.09 -19.17 -1.23
CA ALA A 574 32.43 -19.17 -2.65
C ALA A 574 32.60 -17.72 -3.16
N GLU A 575 33.41 -17.56 -4.21
CA GLU A 575 33.91 -16.24 -4.65
C GLU A 575 32.79 -15.26 -5.00
N GLU A 576 31.71 -15.72 -5.66
CA GLU A 576 30.55 -14.87 -5.98
C GLU A 576 29.86 -14.30 -4.73
N GLN A 577 29.61 -15.16 -3.73
CA GLN A 577 28.99 -14.75 -2.47
C GLN A 577 29.94 -13.87 -1.66
N LEU A 578 31.24 -14.20 -1.66
CA LEU A 578 32.26 -13.40 -1.00
C LEU A 578 32.34 -11.99 -1.59
N PHE A 579 32.32 -11.85 -2.91
CA PHE A 579 32.29 -10.56 -3.59
C PHE A 579 31.03 -9.77 -3.22
N ALA A 580 29.85 -10.39 -3.30
CA ALA A 580 28.59 -9.74 -2.95
C ALA A 580 28.61 -9.23 -1.50
N CYS A 581 29.03 -10.08 -0.55
CA CYS A 581 29.14 -9.77 0.87
C CYS A 581 30.21 -8.70 1.17
N MET A 582 31.38 -8.76 0.51
CA MET A 582 32.46 -7.79 0.71
C MET A 582 32.09 -6.42 0.13
N LYS A 583 31.41 -6.37 -1.03
CA LYS A 583 30.85 -5.14 -1.58
C LYS A 583 29.80 -4.55 -0.62
N SER A 584 28.95 -5.38 -0.02
CA SER A 584 28.01 -4.93 1.02
C SER A 584 28.70 -4.34 2.23
N LEU A 585 29.76 -5.01 2.75
CA LEU A 585 30.55 -4.51 3.87
C LEU A 585 31.17 -3.14 3.54
N ALA A 586 31.78 -3.01 2.35
CA ALA A 586 32.34 -1.75 1.87
C ALA A 586 31.27 -0.63 1.82
N ARG A 587 30.05 -0.93 1.36
CA ARG A 587 28.93 0.02 1.38
C ARG A 587 28.49 0.36 2.81
N PHE A 588 28.40 -0.61 3.73
CA PHE A 588 28.01 -0.34 5.11
C PHE A 588 29.01 0.54 5.87
N THR A 589 30.32 0.44 5.60
CA THR A 589 31.31 1.39 6.15
C THR A 589 31.12 2.83 5.68
N GLN A 590 30.41 3.04 4.56
CA GLN A 590 30.05 4.36 4.07
C GLN A 590 28.73 4.84 4.66
N ILE A 591 27.80 3.91 4.96
CA ILE A 591 26.47 4.19 5.52
C ILE A 591 26.60 4.56 6.99
N SER A 592 27.16 3.66 7.81
CA SER A 592 27.49 3.92 9.21
C SER A 592 29.01 4.08 9.33
N GLY A 593 29.45 5.33 9.25
CA GLY A 593 30.88 5.68 9.17
C GLY A 593 31.66 5.53 10.48
N GLN A 594 31.00 5.28 11.61
CA GLN A 594 31.63 5.10 12.91
C GLN A 594 31.45 3.67 13.43
N ASP A 595 30.21 3.19 13.56
CA ASP A 595 29.92 1.92 14.23
C ASP A 595 30.39 0.72 13.41
N VAL A 596 30.14 0.70 12.10
CA VAL A 596 30.55 -0.42 11.23
C VAL A 596 32.08 -0.59 11.18
N PRO A 597 32.90 0.46 10.96
CA PRO A 597 34.35 0.36 11.09
C PRO A 597 34.84 -0.18 12.45
N GLN A 598 34.24 0.28 13.55
CA GLN A 598 34.60 -0.20 14.89
C GLN A 598 34.29 -1.69 15.06
N LEU A 599 33.12 -2.15 14.60
CA LEU A 599 32.73 -3.55 14.65
C LEU A 599 33.69 -4.45 13.87
N ILE A 600 34.12 -4.01 12.68
CA ILE A 600 35.10 -4.75 11.86
C ILE A 600 36.42 -4.91 12.62
N GLN A 601 36.90 -3.85 13.28
CA GLN A 601 38.13 -3.89 14.08
C GLN A 601 38.01 -4.76 15.34
N MET A 602 36.84 -4.78 15.98
CA MET A 602 36.61 -5.50 17.24
C MET A 602 36.32 -7.00 17.06
N ILE A 603 35.54 -7.38 16.04
CA ILE A 603 35.00 -8.73 15.91
C ILE A 603 35.85 -9.57 14.95
N GLY A 604 36.26 -9.01 13.80
CA GLY A 604 36.93 -9.75 12.74
C GLY A 604 36.05 -10.85 12.11
N PRO A 605 36.59 -11.67 11.17
CA PRO A 605 37.98 -11.68 10.72
C PRO A 605 38.29 -10.46 9.85
N GLU A 606 39.56 -10.03 9.84
CA GLU A 606 39.97 -8.90 9.01
C GLU A 606 39.65 -9.17 7.54
N PRO A 607 39.08 -8.19 6.80
CA PRO A 607 38.79 -8.31 5.38
C PRO A 607 40.00 -8.80 4.56
N ASN A 608 41.22 -8.48 5.00
CA ASN A 608 42.48 -8.90 4.38
C ASN A 608 42.68 -10.43 4.32
N LYS A 609 41.98 -11.22 5.14
CA LYS A 609 41.99 -12.70 5.07
C LYS A 609 41.66 -13.21 3.66
N PHE A 610 40.85 -12.47 2.92
CA PHE A 610 40.34 -12.86 1.60
C PHE A 610 41.10 -12.23 0.43
N ARG A 611 42.14 -11.45 0.72
CA ARG A 611 42.92 -10.79 -0.33
C ARG A 611 43.57 -11.82 -1.25
N GLY A 612 43.52 -11.57 -2.56
CA GLY A 612 44.03 -12.46 -3.59
C GLY A 612 43.03 -13.51 -4.08
N THR A 613 41.79 -13.52 -3.58
CA THR A 613 40.73 -14.40 -4.12
C THR A 613 40.32 -13.97 -5.53
N SER A 614 40.12 -12.66 -5.74
CA SER A 614 39.90 -12.04 -7.04
C SER A 614 40.17 -10.52 -6.98
N GLU A 615 40.48 -9.91 -8.13
CA GLU A 615 40.75 -8.47 -8.21
C GLU A 615 39.57 -7.62 -7.70
N ARG A 616 38.34 -8.01 -8.06
CA ARG A 616 37.12 -7.32 -7.63
C ARG A 616 36.90 -7.37 -6.11
N ILE A 617 37.34 -8.44 -5.44
CA ILE A 617 37.27 -8.55 -3.97
C ILE A 617 38.33 -7.66 -3.33
N ASP A 618 39.55 -7.66 -3.86
CA ASP A 618 40.65 -6.83 -3.37
C ASP A 618 40.30 -5.34 -3.42
N GLU A 619 39.63 -4.89 -4.47
CA GLU A 619 39.11 -3.53 -4.58
C GLU A 619 38.12 -3.18 -3.46
N GLN A 620 37.22 -4.10 -3.09
CA GLN A 620 36.27 -3.86 -1.99
C GLN A 620 36.98 -3.86 -0.63
N ILE A 621 37.98 -4.74 -0.44
CA ILE A 621 38.83 -4.74 0.75
C ILE A 621 39.57 -3.41 0.88
N ASP A 622 40.08 -2.85 -0.20
CA ASP A 622 40.71 -1.52 -0.20
C ASP A 622 39.74 -0.41 0.18
N GLN A 623 38.47 -0.49 -0.25
CA GLN A 623 37.44 0.46 0.16
C GLN A 623 37.14 0.37 1.66
N VAL A 624 37.02 -0.85 2.21
CA VAL A 624 36.83 -1.07 3.65
C VAL A 624 38.03 -0.52 4.42
N ASN A 625 39.26 -0.89 4.04
CA ASN A 625 40.48 -0.47 4.73
C ASN A 625 40.68 1.06 4.72
N LYS A 626 40.21 1.78 3.70
CA LYS A 626 40.22 3.25 3.69
C LYS A 626 39.38 3.87 4.81
N LYS A 627 38.34 3.16 5.27
CA LYS A 627 37.43 3.61 6.33
C LYS A 627 37.84 3.13 7.73
N LEU A 628 38.72 2.13 7.82
CA LEU A 628 39.27 1.64 9.07
C LEU A 628 40.48 2.45 9.58
N ARG A 629 40.98 3.41 8.80
CA ARG A 629 42.20 4.19 9.09
C ARG A 629 41.91 5.51 9.78
#